data_AF-A0A1Q7QQ03-F1
#
_entry.id   AF-A0A1Q7QQ03-F1
#
_cell.length_a   1.000
_cell.length_b   1.000
_cell.length_c   1.000
_cell.angle_alpha   90.00
_cell.angle_beta   90.00
_cell.angle_gamma   90.00
#
_symmetry.space_group_name_H-M   'P 1'
#
loop_
_entity.id
_entity.type
_entity.pdbx_description
1 polymer ?
#
loop_
_entity_poly.entity_id
_entity_poly.type
_entity_poly.pdbx_seq_one_letter_code
_entity_poly.pdbx_strand_id
1 'polypeptide(L)'
;MAVAIVIAASATSATSANAWAQELPDGPGRDVAVRVCGMCHEAERAASVRLTREGWESVFSKMADLGMSASDDELKQVLDYFSENFKGAASKPINLNSATSIELESVAALLRKEAAAWIAYRAKTPCKTLDDLKKVPGLSFKKIDERRDRLVCF
;
A
#
# COMPACT_ATOMS: atom_id res chain seq x y z
N MET A 1 61.02 -46.56 11.44
CA MET A 1 60.11 -45.47 11.84
C MET A 1 59.84 -44.63 10.60
N ALA A 2 58.61 -44.63 10.07
CA ALA A 2 58.21 -43.82 8.93
C ALA A 2 56.99 -42.97 9.37
N VAL A 3 57.09 -41.66 9.19
CA VAL A 3 56.06 -40.69 9.59
C VAL A 3 55.04 -40.57 8.46
N ALA A 4 53.77 -40.87 8.75
CA ALA A 4 52.66 -40.64 7.84
C ALA A 4 52.09 -39.23 8.05
N ILE A 5 52.10 -38.41 7.01
CA ILE A 5 51.47 -37.08 6.99
C ILE A 5 49.98 -37.27 6.72
N VAL A 6 49.13 -36.88 7.67
CA VAL A 6 47.68 -36.86 7.51
C VAL A 6 47.28 -35.53 6.89
N ILE A 7 46.76 -35.57 5.66
CA ILE A 7 46.17 -34.41 4.99
C ILE A 7 44.77 -34.21 5.57
N ALA A 8 44.58 -33.15 6.37
CA ALA A 8 43.27 -32.74 6.82
C ALA A 8 42.54 -32.01 5.67
N ALA A 9 41.53 -32.64 5.09
CA ALA A 9 40.62 -31.99 4.16
C ALA A 9 39.66 -31.07 4.94
N SER A 10 39.90 -29.77 4.88
CA SER A 10 38.98 -28.76 5.40
C SER A 10 37.73 -28.70 4.53
N ALA A 11 36.60 -29.20 5.04
CA ALA A 11 35.30 -28.99 4.42
C ALA A 11 34.91 -27.52 4.57
N THR A 12 34.95 -26.77 3.46
CA THR A 12 34.42 -25.41 3.39
C THR A 12 32.89 -25.48 3.47
N SER A 13 32.33 -25.08 4.60
CA SER A 13 30.90 -24.84 4.74
C SER A 13 30.50 -23.72 3.78
N ALA A 14 29.63 -24.03 2.81
CA ALA A 14 28.96 -23.02 2.02
C ALA A 14 27.99 -22.24 2.93
N THR A 15 28.39 -21.04 3.34
CA THR A 15 27.48 -20.07 3.94
C THR A 15 26.53 -19.57 2.86
N SER A 16 25.32 -20.11 2.82
CA SER A 16 24.17 -19.48 2.17
C SER A 16 23.84 -18.18 2.91
N ALA A 17 24.32 -17.06 2.38
CA ALA A 17 24.10 -15.74 2.97
C ALA A 17 23.45 -14.80 1.96
N ASN A 18 22.18 -15.04 1.62
CA ASN A 18 21.31 -14.06 0.95
C ASN A 18 19.94 -14.00 1.66
N ALA A 19 19.93 -13.83 2.98
CA ALA A 19 18.70 -13.71 3.79
C ALA A 19 18.05 -12.29 3.73
N TRP A 20 18.28 -11.52 2.65
CA TRP A 20 17.79 -10.14 2.52
C TRP A 20 17.02 -9.85 1.23
N ALA A 21 16.76 -10.85 0.37
CA ALA A 21 15.67 -10.75 -0.58
C ALA A 21 14.40 -11.13 0.17
N GLN A 22 13.44 -10.21 0.32
CA GLN A 22 12.09 -10.58 0.75
C GLN A 22 11.47 -11.41 -0.38
N GLU A 23 11.67 -12.73 -0.33
CA GLU A 23 11.11 -13.65 -1.31
C GLU A 23 9.58 -13.61 -1.25
N LEU A 24 8.97 -13.66 -2.43
CA LEU A 24 7.52 -13.77 -2.55
C LEU A 24 7.02 -15.09 -1.92
N PRO A 25 6.01 -15.06 -1.03
CA PRO A 25 5.50 -16.25 -0.35
C PRO A 25 5.10 -17.37 -1.32
N ASP A 26 5.40 -18.62 -1.00
CA ASP A 26 4.95 -19.75 -1.80
C ASP A 26 3.42 -19.82 -1.87
N GLY A 27 2.87 -20.10 -3.05
CA GLY A 27 1.43 -20.27 -3.22
C GLY A 27 0.96 -20.27 -4.68
N PRO A 28 -0.31 -20.64 -4.91
CA PRO A 28 -0.91 -20.60 -6.25
C PRO A 28 -0.82 -19.21 -6.86
N GLY A 29 -0.36 -19.13 -8.11
CA GLY A 29 -0.20 -17.85 -8.83
C GLY A 29 1.15 -17.14 -8.61
N ARG A 30 2.01 -17.63 -7.70
CA ARG A 30 3.36 -17.05 -7.48
C ARG A 30 4.20 -17.01 -8.76
N ASP A 31 4.29 -18.12 -9.49
CA ASP A 31 5.13 -18.20 -10.70
C ASP A 31 4.60 -17.29 -11.82
N VAL A 32 3.27 -17.14 -11.90
CA VAL A 32 2.62 -16.20 -12.82
C VAL A 32 2.95 -14.76 -12.40
N ALA A 33 2.90 -14.44 -11.10
CA ALA A 33 3.26 -13.13 -10.57
C ALA A 33 4.75 -12.79 -10.85
N VAL A 34 5.67 -13.71 -10.60
CA VAL A 34 7.10 -13.52 -10.91
C VAL A 34 7.30 -13.24 -12.40
N ARG A 35 6.67 -14.03 -13.27
CA ARG A 35 6.81 -13.87 -14.72
C ARG A 35 6.20 -12.56 -15.24
N VAL A 36 4.99 -12.22 -14.81
CA VAL A 36 4.27 -11.01 -15.28
C VAL A 36 4.92 -9.75 -14.72
N CYS A 37 5.20 -9.71 -13.41
CA CYS A 37 5.73 -8.51 -12.75
C CYS A 37 7.22 -8.31 -13.02
N GLY A 38 7.98 -9.40 -13.23
CA GLY A 38 9.42 -9.38 -13.50
C GLY A 38 9.83 -8.77 -14.85
N MET A 39 8.87 -8.41 -15.72
CA MET A 39 9.15 -7.84 -17.03
C MET A 39 9.74 -6.43 -16.99
N CYS A 40 9.49 -5.68 -15.90
CA CYS A 40 9.88 -4.26 -15.80
C CYS A 40 10.72 -3.96 -14.54
N HIS A 41 10.48 -4.64 -13.43
CA HIS A 41 11.21 -4.50 -12.16
C HIS A 41 11.14 -5.82 -11.36
N GLU A 42 11.89 -5.95 -10.27
CA GLU A 42 11.80 -7.13 -9.40
C GLU A 42 10.38 -7.33 -8.83
N ALA A 43 9.88 -8.57 -8.86
CA ALA A 43 8.53 -8.88 -8.39
C ALA A 43 8.41 -8.74 -6.87
N GLU A 44 9.53 -8.96 -6.17
CA GLU A 44 9.72 -8.83 -4.72
C GLU A 44 9.47 -7.40 -4.23
N ARG A 45 9.52 -6.39 -5.10
CA ARG A 45 9.14 -5.01 -4.74
C ARG A 45 7.73 -4.93 -4.18
N ALA A 46 6.84 -5.84 -4.57
CA ALA A 46 5.49 -5.90 -4.05
C ALA A 46 5.43 -6.42 -2.59
N ALA A 47 6.48 -7.10 -2.10
CA ALA A 47 6.54 -7.64 -0.74
C ALA A 47 6.57 -6.58 0.37
N SER A 48 6.85 -5.31 0.05
CA SER A 48 6.78 -4.19 0.99
C SER A 48 5.40 -3.53 1.03
N VAL A 49 4.47 -3.93 0.17
CA VAL A 49 3.16 -3.31 0.02
C VAL A 49 2.09 -4.22 0.63
N ARG A 50 1.09 -3.62 1.30
CA ARG A 50 -0.09 -4.33 1.81
C ARG A 50 -1.31 -3.53 1.40
N LEU A 51 -2.18 -4.13 0.60
CA LEU A 51 -3.35 -3.46 0.03
C LEU A 51 -4.58 -4.35 0.13
N THR A 52 -5.75 -3.72 0.07
CA THR A 52 -6.98 -4.48 -0.21
C THR A 52 -6.93 -5.01 -1.64
N ARG A 53 -7.85 -5.92 -1.98
CA ARG A 53 -7.96 -6.43 -3.35
C ARG A 53 -8.13 -5.29 -4.36
N GLU A 54 -9.00 -4.35 -4.06
CA GLU A 54 -9.27 -3.16 -4.91
C GLU A 54 -8.02 -2.28 -5.02
N GLY A 55 -7.22 -2.20 -3.95
CA GLY A 55 -5.94 -1.52 -3.98
C GLY A 55 -4.95 -2.17 -4.94
N TRP A 56 -4.87 -3.51 -4.94
CA TRP A 56 -4.04 -4.26 -5.89
C TRP A 56 -4.53 -4.13 -7.34
N GLU A 57 -5.85 -4.20 -7.56
CA GLU A 57 -6.46 -3.92 -8.88
C GLU A 57 -6.05 -2.53 -9.40
N SER A 58 -6.09 -1.50 -8.55
CA SER A 58 -5.66 -0.15 -8.93
C SER A 58 -4.18 -0.07 -9.27
N VAL A 59 -3.31 -0.81 -8.58
CA VAL A 59 -1.89 -0.89 -8.90
C VAL A 59 -1.69 -1.54 -10.27
N PHE A 60 -2.35 -2.66 -10.55
CA PHE A 60 -2.21 -3.35 -11.83
C PHE A 60 -2.78 -2.56 -13.00
N SER A 61 -3.90 -1.86 -12.81
CA SER A 61 -4.42 -0.92 -13.81
C SER A 61 -3.39 0.16 -14.16
N LYS A 62 -2.71 0.75 -13.16
CA LYS A 62 -1.64 1.72 -13.40
C LYS A 62 -0.43 1.11 -14.10
N MET A 63 -0.09 -0.14 -13.78
CA MET A 63 1.00 -0.85 -14.46
C MET A 63 0.63 -1.13 -15.92
N ALA A 64 -0.63 -1.49 -16.20
CA ALA A 64 -1.13 -1.67 -17.56
C ALA A 64 -1.06 -0.37 -18.37
N ASP A 65 -1.45 0.77 -17.76
CA ASP A 65 -1.30 2.10 -18.37
C ASP A 65 0.18 2.45 -18.69
N LEU A 66 1.12 1.86 -17.96
CA LEU A 66 2.57 2.00 -18.15
C LEU A 66 3.16 0.94 -19.10
N GLY A 67 2.33 0.08 -19.70
CA GLY A 67 2.75 -0.91 -20.69
C GLY A 67 2.91 -2.35 -20.19
N MET A 68 2.46 -2.67 -18.97
CA MET A 68 2.34 -4.06 -18.53
C MET A 68 1.36 -4.80 -19.46
N SER A 69 1.76 -5.98 -19.93
CA SER A 69 0.93 -6.85 -20.76
C SER A 69 0.78 -8.21 -20.11
N ALA A 70 -0.46 -8.60 -19.83
CA ALA A 70 -0.85 -9.90 -19.31
C ALA A 70 -2.28 -10.19 -19.77
N SER A 71 -2.61 -11.47 -19.95
CA SER A 71 -3.99 -11.87 -20.21
C SER A 71 -4.89 -11.67 -18.98
N ASP A 72 -6.21 -11.61 -19.20
CA ASP A 72 -7.18 -11.45 -18.12
C ASP A 72 -7.08 -12.58 -17.08
N ASP A 73 -6.84 -13.81 -17.54
CA ASP A 73 -6.67 -14.97 -16.67
C ASP A 73 -5.39 -14.90 -15.83
N GLU A 74 -4.30 -14.39 -16.40
CA GLU A 74 -3.05 -14.16 -15.68
C GLU A 74 -3.22 -13.05 -14.65
N LEU A 75 -3.83 -11.92 -15.02
CA LEU A 75 -4.10 -10.82 -14.09
C LEU A 75 -5.00 -11.25 -12.95
N LYS A 76 -6.00 -12.09 -13.22
CA LYS A 76 -6.85 -12.67 -12.19
C LYS A 76 -6.03 -13.53 -11.20
N GLN A 77 -5.17 -14.41 -11.70
CA GLN A 77 -4.33 -15.26 -10.85
C GLN A 77 -3.34 -14.43 -10.02
N VAL A 78 -2.72 -13.42 -10.63
CA VAL A 78 -1.80 -12.51 -9.94
C VAL A 78 -2.54 -11.73 -8.85
N LEU A 79 -3.74 -11.22 -9.15
CA LEU A 79 -4.56 -10.52 -8.18
C LEU A 79 -5.02 -11.39 -7.02
N ASP A 80 -5.43 -12.62 -7.29
CA ASP A 80 -5.80 -13.57 -6.24
C ASP A 80 -4.59 -13.86 -5.34
N TYR A 81 -3.40 -14.09 -5.93
CA TYR A 81 -2.16 -14.28 -5.19
C TYR A 81 -1.78 -13.07 -4.32
N PHE A 82 -1.79 -11.86 -4.87
CA PHE A 82 -1.44 -10.65 -4.12
C PHE A 82 -2.44 -10.29 -3.03
N SER A 83 -3.74 -10.52 -3.28
CA SER A 83 -4.80 -10.26 -2.31
C SER A 83 -4.74 -11.18 -1.10
N GLU A 84 -4.27 -12.42 -1.28
CA GLU A 84 -4.11 -13.39 -0.20
C GLU A 84 -2.82 -13.14 0.59
N ASN A 85 -1.68 -13.04 -0.12
CA ASN A 85 -0.36 -13.02 0.52
C ASN A 85 0.06 -11.64 1.02
N PHE A 86 -0.51 -10.57 0.46
CA PHE A 86 -0.17 -9.18 0.78
C PHE A 86 -1.39 -8.35 1.13
N LYS A 87 -2.29 -8.96 1.90
CA LYS A 87 -3.52 -8.34 2.39
C LYS A 87 -3.22 -7.16 3.32
N GLY A 88 -3.73 -5.99 2.94
CA GLY A 88 -3.82 -4.80 3.77
C GLY A 88 -5.23 -4.60 4.32
N ALA A 89 -5.35 -3.72 5.31
CA ALA A 89 -6.65 -3.24 5.77
C ALA A 89 -7.09 -2.03 4.94
N ALA A 90 -8.40 -1.94 4.66
CA ALA A 90 -8.98 -0.70 4.15
C ALA A 90 -8.71 0.43 5.16
N SER A 91 -8.28 1.60 4.67
CA SER A 91 -8.12 2.77 5.51
C SER A 91 -9.50 3.15 6.07
N LYS A 92 -9.63 3.21 7.39
CA LYS A 92 -10.89 3.62 8.02
C LYS A 92 -11.13 5.12 7.75
N PRO A 93 -12.37 5.53 7.46
CA PRO A 93 -12.70 6.95 7.36
C PRO A 93 -12.36 7.68 8.65
N ILE A 94 -11.84 8.91 8.54
CA ILE A 94 -11.61 9.78 9.69
C ILE A 94 -12.88 10.55 10.04
N ASN A 95 -13.11 10.74 11.33
CA ASN A 95 -14.23 11.55 11.81
C ASN A 95 -13.86 13.03 11.81
N LEU A 96 -14.55 13.85 11.01
CA LEU A 96 -14.26 15.27 10.89
C LEU A 96 -14.48 16.06 12.19
N ASN A 97 -15.26 15.55 13.14
CA ASN A 97 -15.47 16.19 14.45
C ASN A 97 -14.28 16.02 15.41
N SER A 98 -13.47 14.97 15.24
CA SER A 98 -12.32 14.68 16.13
C SER A 98 -10.97 14.63 15.42
N ALA A 99 -10.92 14.59 14.10
CA ALA A 99 -9.69 14.46 13.32
C ALA A 99 -8.66 15.53 13.66
N THR A 100 -7.42 15.15 13.93
CA THR A 100 -6.30 16.06 14.16
C THR A 100 -5.95 16.85 12.90
N SER A 101 -5.12 17.90 13.03
CA SER A 101 -4.60 18.63 11.86
C SER A 101 -3.87 17.70 10.89
N ILE A 102 -3.11 16.75 11.41
CA ILE A 102 -2.34 15.78 10.60
C ILE A 102 -3.30 14.90 9.78
N GLU A 103 -4.38 14.40 10.38
CA GLU A 103 -5.38 13.59 9.68
C GLU A 103 -6.13 14.40 8.62
N LEU A 104 -6.49 15.66 8.92
CA LEU A 104 -7.13 16.56 7.95
C LEU A 104 -6.21 16.87 6.76
N GLU A 105 -4.92 17.06 7.02
CA GLU A 105 -3.92 17.34 5.98
C GLU A 105 -3.63 16.10 5.12
N SER A 106 -3.40 14.95 5.75
CA SER A 106 -2.97 13.73 5.05
C SER A 106 -4.12 12.96 4.41
N VAL A 107 -5.28 12.85 5.09
CA VAL A 107 -6.41 12.04 4.62
C VAL A 107 -7.37 12.88 3.80
N ALA A 108 -7.73 14.08 4.27
CA ALA A 108 -8.65 14.98 3.56
C ALA A 108 -7.95 15.91 2.54
N ALA A 109 -6.61 15.84 2.43
CA ALA A 109 -5.77 16.67 1.55
C ALA A 109 -5.96 18.19 1.76
N LEU A 110 -6.36 18.59 2.97
CA LEU A 110 -6.48 20.00 3.33
C LEU A 110 -5.10 20.63 3.50
N LEU A 111 -4.95 21.89 3.12
CA LEU A 111 -3.79 22.68 3.49
C LEU A 111 -3.82 22.95 5.00
N ARG A 112 -2.66 23.22 5.61
CA ARG A 112 -2.55 23.63 7.02
C ARG A 112 -3.56 24.71 7.42
N LYS A 113 -3.73 25.74 6.58
CA LYS A 113 -4.69 26.82 6.79
C LYS A 113 -6.16 26.35 6.72
N GLU A 114 -6.46 25.40 5.83
CA GLU A 114 -7.81 24.83 5.67
C GLU A 114 -8.15 23.91 6.84
N ALA A 115 -7.20 23.08 7.27
CA ALA A 115 -7.32 22.23 8.45
C ALA A 115 -7.52 23.09 9.72
N ALA A 116 -6.73 24.14 9.90
CA ALA A 116 -6.90 25.08 11.02
C ALA A 116 -8.27 25.78 10.97
N ALA A 117 -8.73 26.22 9.79
CA ALA A 117 -10.05 26.82 9.61
C ALA A 117 -11.16 25.85 10.00
N TRP A 118 -11.06 24.58 9.59
CA TRP A 118 -12.02 23.55 9.98
C TRP A 118 -12.02 23.28 11.49
N ILE A 119 -10.84 23.15 12.11
CA ILE A 119 -10.72 22.92 13.56
C ILE A 119 -11.35 24.08 14.35
N ALA A 120 -11.10 25.33 13.94
CA ALA A 120 -11.69 26.51 14.56
C ALA A 120 -13.21 26.57 14.35
N TYR A 121 -13.71 26.17 13.18
CA TYR A 121 -15.13 26.12 12.87
C TYR A 121 -15.87 25.05 13.68
N ARG A 122 -15.35 23.82 13.67
CA ARG A 122 -16.01 22.65 14.29
C ARG A 122 -16.08 22.73 15.80
N ALA A 123 -15.21 23.51 16.44
CA ALA A 123 -15.26 23.79 17.88
C ALA A 123 -16.55 24.51 18.30
N LYS A 124 -17.22 25.20 17.36
CA LYS A 124 -18.49 25.90 17.59
C LYS A 124 -19.67 25.17 16.97
N THR A 125 -19.45 24.56 15.80
CA THR A 125 -20.49 23.91 15.01
C THR A 125 -20.01 22.52 14.58
N PRO A 126 -20.46 21.43 15.22
CA PRO A 126 -20.06 20.09 14.82
C PRO A 126 -20.55 19.78 13.40
N CYS A 127 -19.76 18.99 12.66
CA CYS A 127 -20.16 18.42 11.39
C CYS A 127 -21.27 17.42 11.59
N LYS A 128 -22.36 17.56 10.84
CA LYS A 128 -23.42 16.55 10.75
C LYS A 128 -23.36 15.84 9.41
N THR A 129 -23.05 16.60 8.36
CA THR A 129 -22.88 16.08 7.01
C THR A 129 -21.65 16.73 6.39
N LEU A 130 -21.00 16.05 5.44
CA LEU A 130 -19.81 16.61 4.76
C LEU A 130 -20.10 17.99 4.15
N ASP A 131 -21.32 18.25 3.70
CA ASP A 131 -21.77 19.52 3.14
C ASP A 131 -21.67 20.70 4.12
N ASP A 132 -21.59 20.47 5.43
CA ASP A 132 -21.34 21.52 6.42
C ASP A 132 -20.00 22.22 6.21
N LEU A 133 -19.03 21.54 5.58
CA LEU A 133 -17.72 22.12 5.28
C LEU A 133 -17.79 23.23 4.23
N LYS A 134 -18.88 23.32 3.42
CA LYS A 134 -19.11 24.45 2.50
C LYS A 134 -19.24 25.79 3.24
N LYS A 135 -19.58 25.75 4.52
CA LYS A 135 -19.79 26.94 5.36
C LYS A 135 -18.48 27.47 5.96
N VAL A 136 -17.37 26.78 5.75
CA VAL A 136 -16.07 27.12 6.33
C VAL A 136 -15.33 28.07 5.39
N PRO A 137 -15.11 29.34 5.78
CA PRO A 137 -14.44 30.30 4.91
C PRO A 137 -13.01 29.85 4.57
N GLY A 138 -12.67 29.89 3.28
CA GLY A 138 -11.32 29.54 2.81
C GLY A 138 -11.03 28.04 2.68
N LEU A 139 -12.02 27.16 2.93
CA LEU A 139 -11.90 25.72 2.72
C LEU A 139 -12.41 25.32 1.33
N SER A 140 -11.61 24.57 0.57
CA SER A 140 -12.04 24.03 -0.72
C SER A 140 -12.92 22.78 -0.57
N PHE A 141 -14.23 22.93 -0.76
CA PHE A 141 -15.16 21.79 -0.67
C PHE A 141 -14.88 20.70 -1.72
N LYS A 142 -14.33 21.06 -2.89
CA LYS A 142 -13.93 20.10 -3.92
C LYS A 142 -13.04 18.98 -3.36
N LYS A 143 -12.11 19.31 -2.47
CA LYS A 143 -11.20 18.32 -1.85
C LYS A 143 -11.93 17.31 -0.96
N ILE A 144 -12.98 17.77 -0.28
CA ILE A 144 -13.85 16.95 0.57
C ILE A 144 -14.70 16.02 -0.30
N ASP A 145 -15.26 16.56 -1.39
CA ASP A 145 -16.10 15.81 -2.34
C ASP A 145 -15.33 14.68 -3.04
N GLU A 146 -14.07 14.91 -3.40
CA GLU A 146 -13.17 13.89 -3.96
C GLU A 146 -12.80 12.77 -2.99
N ARG A 147 -13.10 12.91 -1.68
CA ARG A 147 -12.62 12.00 -0.61
C ARG A 147 -13.72 11.57 0.34
N ARG A 148 -14.98 11.59 -0.10
CA ARG A 148 -16.15 11.25 0.75
C ARG A 148 -16.08 9.83 1.31
N ASP A 149 -15.41 8.92 0.62
CA ASP A 149 -15.13 7.54 1.06
C ASP A 149 -14.19 7.48 2.28
N ARG A 150 -13.44 8.55 2.55
CA ARG A 150 -12.44 8.63 3.63
C ARG A 150 -12.86 9.51 4.79
N LEU A 151 -14.02 10.16 4.72
CA LEU A 151 -14.45 11.19 5.65
C LEU A 151 -15.86 10.91 6.14
N VAL A 152 -16.06 11.03 7.45
CA VAL A 152 -17.39 10.88 8.07
C VAL A 152 -17.67 12.02 9.04
N CYS A 153 -18.97 12.30 9.20
CA CYS A 153 -19.50 13.20 10.22
C CYS A 153 -20.56 12.44 11.01
N PHE A 154 -20.60 12.66 12.32
CA PHE A 154 -21.57 12.07 13.25
C PHE A 154 -22.10 13.14 14.19
#